data_AF-A0A345UPU3-F1
#
_entry.id   AF-A0A345UPU3-F1
#
_cell.length_a   1.000
_cell.length_b   1.000
_cell.length_c   1.000
_cell.angle_alpha   90.00
_cell.angle_beta   90.00
_cell.angle_gamma   90.00
#
_symmetry.space_group_name_H-M   'P 1'
#
loop_
_entity.id
_entity.type
_entity.pdbx_description
1 polymer ?
#
loop_
_entity_poly.entity_id
_entity_poly.type
_entity_poly.pdbx_seq_one_letter_code
_entity_poly.pdbx_strand_id
1 'polypeptide(L)'
;MTHHLRDLLPRLKKYSAELDHASFLVDKPWVVSHDKNAPFQKLIFRRDGRVHLSNEGDVIDGKWEYLPEAKALIIDYGNSKKLFRH
;
A
#
# COMPACT_ATOMS: atom_id res chain seq x y z
N MET A 1 -8.42 -32.83 20.03
CA MET A 1 -8.53 -31.36 20.12
C MET A 1 -7.26 -30.66 19.60
N THR A 2 -6.78 -30.98 18.40
CA THR A 2 -5.53 -30.42 17.83
C THR A 2 -5.67 -29.91 16.40
N HIS A 3 -6.85 -30.07 15.77
CA HIS A 3 -7.09 -29.66 14.39
C HIS A 3 -7.09 -28.13 14.23
N HIS A 4 -7.66 -27.40 15.18
CA HIS A 4 -7.76 -25.94 15.09
C HIS A 4 -6.39 -25.23 15.05
N LEU A 5 -5.38 -25.77 15.74
CA LEU A 5 -4.03 -25.15 15.74
C LEU A 5 -3.32 -25.31 14.39
N ARG A 6 -3.55 -26.45 13.70
CA ARG A 6 -2.97 -26.71 12.38
C ARG A 6 -3.54 -25.81 11.30
N ASP A 7 -4.81 -25.43 11.40
CA ASP A 7 -5.44 -24.51 10.45
C ASP A 7 -5.10 -23.04 10.71
N LEU A 8 -4.74 -22.70 11.96
CA LEU A 8 -4.33 -21.34 12.35
C LEU A 8 -2.89 -21.01 11.91
N LEU A 9 -1.97 -21.97 11.95
CA LEU A 9 -0.57 -21.78 11.54
C LEU A 9 -0.40 -21.22 10.11
N PRO A 10 -1.03 -21.78 9.06
CA PRO A 10 -0.91 -21.23 7.70
C PRO A 10 -1.56 -19.85 7.57
N ARG A 11 -2.68 -19.59 8.27
CA ARG A 11 -3.33 -18.26 8.28
C ARG A 11 -2.46 -17.20 8.94
N LEU A 12 -1.81 -17.55 10.06
CA LEU A 12 -0.90 -16.66 10.77
C LEU A 12 0.36 -16.37 9.94
N LYS A 13 0.91 -17.38 9.26
CA LYS A 13 2.03 -17.17 8.32
C LYS A 13 1.64 -16.27 7.16
N LYS A 14 0.44 -16.45 6.57
CA LYS A 14 -0.09 -15.57 5.51
C LYS A 14 -0.22 -14.13 6.02
N TYR A 15 -0.83 -13.94 7.19
CA TYR A 15 -0.98 -12.62 7.80
C TYR A 15 0.36 -11.96 8.12
N SER A 16 1.35 -12.72 8.62
CA SER A 16 2.72 -12.23 8.86
C SER A 16 3.39 -11.78 7.57
N ALA A 17 3.27 -12.57 6.49
CA ALA A 17 3.84 -12.21 5.20
C ALA A 17 3.15 -10.97 4.60
N GLU A 18 1.83 -10.85 4.73
CA GLU A 18 1.09 -9.64 4.35
C GLU A 18 1.55 -8.41 5.13
N LEU A 19 1.79 -8.57 6.45
CA LEU A 19 2.34 -7.50 7.30
C LEU A 19 3.75 -7.10 6.85
N ASP A 20 4.60 -8.07 6.53
CA ASP A 20 5.97 -7.82 6.07
C ASP A 20 5.96 -7.06 4.74
N HIS A 21 5.10 -7.44 3.80
CA HIS A 21 4.96 -6.73 2.52
C HIS A 21 4.35 -5.32 2.68
N ALA A 22 3.35 -5.16 3.55
CA ALA A 22 2.80 -3.84 3.88
C ALA A 22 3.84 -2.95 4.57
N SER A 23 4.67 -3.52 5.46
CA SER A 23 5.73 -2.79 6.16
C SER A 23 6.81 -2.24 5.23
N PHE A 24 7.00 -2.86 4.06
CA PHE A 24 7.91 -2.34 3.05
C PHE A 24 7.44 -0.98 2.52
N LEU A 25 6.13 -0.83 2.29
CA LEU A 25 5.47 0.36 1.73
C LEU A 25 5.22 1.45 2.77
N VAL A 26 5.02 1.09 4.02
CA VAL A 26 4.65 2.04 5.08
C VAL A 26 5.89 2.57 5.82
N ASP A 27 5.75 3.73 6.46
CA ASP A 27 6.79 4.39 7.28
C ASP A 27 8.02 4.89 6.51
N LYS A 28 7.98 4.87 5.18
CA LYS A 28 8.98 5.46 4.29
C LYS A 28 8.35 6.53 3.39
N PRO A 29 8.98 7.70 3.20
CA PRO A 29 8.54 8.68 2.22
C PRO A 29 8.85 8.16 0.81
N TRP A 30 7.83 7.91 -0.02
CA TRP A 30 8.01 7.53 -1.42
C TRP A 30 7.98 8.78 -2.28
N VAL A 31 9.04 9.03 -3.02
CA VAL A 31 9.08 10.09 -4.03
C VAL A 31 8.89 9.43 -5.39
N VAL A 32 7.80 9.74 -6.07
CA VAL A 32 7.57 9.33 -7.45
C VAL A 32 7.88 10.54 -8.33
N SER A 33 9.08 10.58 -8.90
CA SER A 33 9.40 11.56 -9.94
C SER A 33 8.87 11.05 -11.27
N HIS A 34 7.88 11.76 -11.84
CA HIS A 34 7.41 11.47 -13.19
C HIS A 34 8.23 12.32 -14.16
N ASP A 35 9.19 11.72 -14.87
CA ASP A 35 9.98 12.37 -15.92
C ASP A 35 10.72 13.68 -15.50
N LYS A 36 11.58 14.23 -16.36
CA LYS A 36 12.42 15.40 -16.03
C LYS A 36 11.64 16.72 -15.86
N ASN A 37 10.37 16.74 -16.26
CA ASN A 37 9.56 17.96 -16.35
C ASN A 37 8.23 17.91 -15.57
N ALA A 38 7.88 16.81 -14.89
CA ALA A 38 6.66 16.79 -14.08
C ALA A 38 6.97 17.15 -12.61
N PRO A 39 6.01 17.78 -11.91
CA PRO A 39 6.21 18.18 -10.53
C PRO A 39 6.49 16.96 -9.64
N PHE A 40 7.32 17.14 -8.61
CA PHE A 40 7.66 16.10 -7.66
C PHE A 40 6.39 15.64 -6.92
N GLN A 41 5.91 14.45 -7.24
CA GLN A 41 4.80 13.82 -6.53
C GLN A 41 5.35 12.95 -5.40
N LYS A 42 4.94 13.24 -4.16
CA LYS A 42 5.28 12.42 -3.00
C LYS A 42 4.07 11.61 -2.59
N LEU A 43 4.26 10.30 -2.44
CA LEU A 43 3.26 9.38 -1.89
C LEU A 43 3.69 8.97 -0.47
N ILE A 44 2.79 9.16 0.49
CA ILE A 44 3.02 8.80 1.88
C ILE A 44 1.97 7.77 2.28
N PHE A 45 2.36 6.50 2.32
CA PHE A 45 1.49 5.40 2.74
C PHE A 45 1.48 5.28 4.27
N ARG A 46 0.29 5.19 4.85
CA ARG A 46 0.05 5.04 6.29
C ARG A 46 -0.46 3.63 6.60
N ARG A 47 -0.17 3.10 7.79
CA ARG A 47 -0.53 1.72 8.18
C ARG A 47 -2.03 1.48 8.27
N ASP A 48 -2.80 2.56 8.47
CA ASP A 48 -4.25 2.53 8.55
C ASP A 48 -4.95 2.55 7.17
N GLY A 49 -4.18 2.32 6.09
CA GLY A 49 -4.70 2.30 4.73
C GLY A 49 -4.91 3.69 4.12
N ARG A 50 -4.48 4.77 4.78
CA ARG A 50 -4.48 6.12 4.17
C ARG A 50 -3.24 6.35 3.33
N VAL A 51 -3.38 7.10 2.25
CA VAL A 51 -2.26 7.60 1.45
C VAL A 51 -2.42 9.09 1.21
N HIS A 52 -1.33 9.83 1.36
CA HIS A 52 -1.27 11.25 1.01
C HIS A 52 -0.47 11.40 -0.27
N LEU A 53 -1.09 11.98 -1.30
CA LEU A 53 -0.40 12.44 -2.50
C LEU A 53 -0.12 13.93 -2.32
N SER A 54 1.16 14.28 -2.17
CA SER A 54 1.58 15.68 -2.14
C SER A 54 2.14 16.09 -3.50
N ASN A 55 1.61 17.18 -4.06
CA ASN A 55 2.09 17.82 -5.28
C ASN A 55 2.35 19.29 -4.98
N GLU A 56 3.63 19.70 -4.95
CA GLU A 56 4.05 21.10 -4.74
C GLU A 56 3.44 21.83 -3.52
N GLY A 57 3.04 21.08 -2.48
CA GLY A 57 2.45 21.63 -1.25
C GLY A 57 0.95 21.37 -1.12
N ASP A 58 0.25 21.07 -2.22
CA ASP A 58 -1.11 20.57 -2.18
C ASP A 58 -1.12 19.10 -1.77
N VAL A 59 -2.07 18.70 -0.93
CA VAL A 59 -2.23 17.32 -0.46
C VAL A 59 -3.60 16.80 -0.86
N ILE A 60 -3.59 15.65 -1.53
CA ILE A 60 -4.80 14.88 -1.84
C ILE A 60 -4.78 13.63 -0.96
N ASP A 61 -5.82 13.48 -0.15
CA ASP A 61 -6.04 12.30 0.68
C ASP A 61 -6.69 11.17 -0.13
N GLY A 62 -6.19 9.96 0.05
CA GLY A 62 -6.72 8.76 -0.55
C GLY A 62 -6.61 7.55 0.37
N LYS A 63 -7.04 6.40 -0.14
CA LYS A 63 -6.87 5.10 0.49
C LYS A 63 -5.98 4.21 -0.36
N TRP A 64 -5.23 3.33 0.25
CA TRP A 64 -4.44 2.33 -0.44
C TRP A 64 -4.66 0.96 0.16
N GLU A 65 -4.48 -0.05 -0.69
CA GLU A 65 -4.56 -1.46 -0.32
C GLU A 65 -3.57 -2.25 -1.15
N TYR A 66 -2.75 -3.07 -0.49
CA TYR A 66 -1.94 -4.08 -1.17
C TYR A 66 -2.77 -5.35 -1.31
N LEU A 67 -2.87 -5.86 -2.54
CA LEU A 67 -3.54 -7.11 -2.90
C LEU A 67 -2.48 -8.21 -3.11
N PRO A 68 -2.22 -9.07 -2.13
CA PRO A 68 -1.18 -10.10 -2.21
C PRO A 68 -1.43 -11.09 -3.35
N GLU A 69 -2.68 -11.49 -3.57
CA GLU A 69 -3.08 -12.47 -4.58
C GLU A 69 -2.75 -12.00 -6.01
N ALA A 70 -2.80 -10.69 -6.24
CA ALA A 70 -2.52 -10.08 -7.52
C ALA A 70 -1.12 -9.43 -7.59
N LYS A 71 -0.34 -9.47 -6.50
CA LYS A 71 0.91 -8.71 -6.32
C LYS A 71 0.76 -7.25 -6.79
N ALA A 72 -0.35 -6.64 -6.41
CA ALA A 72 -0.76 -5.35 -6.93
C ALA A 72 -1.09 -4.36 -5.80
N LEU A 73 -0.87 -3.08 -6.07
CA LEU A 73 -1.22 -1.97 -5.18
C LEU A 73 -2.40 -1.21 -5.78
N ILE A 74 -3.47 -1.05 -5.01
CA ILE A 74 -4.58 -0.17 -5.35
C ILE A 74 -4.42 1.14 -4.60
N ILE A 75 -4.65 2.25 -5.30
CA ILE A 75 -4.83 3.57 -4.71
C ILE A 75 -6.19 4.13 -5.14
N ASP A 76 -7.00 4.51 -4.17
CA ASP A 76 -8.31 5.10 -4.31
C ASP A 76 -8.27 6.57 -3.90
N TYR A 77 -8.49 7.47 -4.86
CA TYR A 77 -8.52 8.92 -4.68
C TYR A 77 -9.96 9.44 -4.47
N GLY A 78 -10.93 8.57 -4.16
CA GLY A 78 -12.35 8.89 -4.01
C GLY A 78 -13.09 8.99 -5.35
N ASN A 79 -12.57 9.78 -6.28
CA ASN A 79 -13.14 9.97 -7.62
C ASN A 79 -12.60 8.98 -8.66
N SER A 80 -11.43 8.38 -8.38
CA SER A 80 -10.79 7.43 -9.29
C SER A 80 -9.97 6.42 -8.51
N LYS A 81 -9.84 5.21 -9.06
CA LYS A 81 -8.96 4.16 -8.53
C LYS A 81 -7.90 3.81 -9.56
N LYS A 82 -6.66 3.66 -9.11
CA LYS A 82 -5.54 3.21 -9.93
C LYS A 82 -4.98 1.91 -9.36
N LEU A 83 -4.74 0.95 -10.23
CA LEU A 83 -4.09 -0.32 -9.92
C LEU A 83 -2.67 -0.29 -10.47
N PHE A 84 -1.69 -0.53 -9.62
CA PHE A 84 -0.28 -0.67 -9.97
C PHE A 84 0.11 -2.14 -9.84
N ARG A 85 0.66 -2.70 -10.91
CA ARG A 85 1.18 -4.08 -10.94
C ARG A 85 2.69 -4.03 -11.13
N HIS A 86 3.40 -4.94 -10.46
CA HIS A 86 4.81 -5.19 -10.73
C HIS A 86 4.96 -6.06 -11.99
#